data_AF-A0A2V5VAM9-F1
#
_entry.id   AF-A0A2V5VAM9-F1
#
_cell.length_a   1.000
_cell.length_b   1.000
_cell.length_c   1.000
_cell.angle_alpha   90.00
_cell.angle_beta   90.00
_cell.angle_gamma   90.00
#
_symmetry.space_group_name_H-M   'P 1'
#
loop_
_entity.id
_entity.type
_entity.pdbx_description
1 polymer ?
#
loop_
_entity_poly.entity_id
_entity_poly.type
_entity_poly.pdbx_seq_one_letter_code
_entity_poly.pdbx_strand_id
1 'polypeptide(L)'
;LPHRFCVFAGPFIPQQVYEVLKHLAQQTGNVEVEKYSPNFIQLLKRADLSISMGGYNTIMNLLATGVRSLVYPYTANNDQEQYIRAKKLESLGVVELLHPEMLHPDLLASKIAGMLAKTPARLAFDMNGAANTAQILRSTLSARLDRLTGVRR
;
A
#
# COMPACT_ATOMS: atom_id res chain seq x y z
N LEU A 1 -5.41 -21.79 -8.52
CA LEU A 1 -5.67 -20.44 -9.09
C LEU A 1 -4.74 -20.25 -10.29
N PRO A 2 -5.20 -19.81 -11.47
CA PRO A 2 -4.35 -19.61 -12.64
C PRO A 2 -3.40 -18.40 -12.52
N HIS A 3 -3.44 -17.70 -11.38
CA HIS A 3 -2.70 -16.47 -11.15
C HIS A 3 -1.27 -16.75 -10.70
N ARG A 4 -0.35 -15.87 -11.13
CA ARG A 4 1.03 -15.81 -10.64
C ARG A 4 1.09 -14.89 -9.42
N PHE A 5 1.72 -15.36 -8.35
CA PHE A 5 1.93 -14.59 -7.14
C PHE A 5 3.37 -14.11 -7.06
N CYS A 6 3.56 -12.80 -6.84
CA CYS A 6 4.86 -12.22 -6.52
C CYS A 6 4.80 -11.71 -5.07
N VAL A 7 5.49 -12.41 -4.19
CA VAL A 7 5.46 -12.18 -2.74
C VAL A 7 6.73 -11.46 -2.32
N PHE A 8 6.58 -10.33 -1.64
CA PHE A 8 7.70 -9.58 -1.07
C PHE A 8 7.75 -9.78 0.43
N ALA A 9 8.74 -10.54 0.89
CA ALA A 9 8.88 -10.94 2.28
C ALA A 9 9.49 -9.84 3.18
N GLY A 10 10.04 -8.79 2.57
CA GLY A 10 10.70 -7.67 3.24
C GLY A 10 12.21 -7.88 3.40
N PRO A 11 13.00 -6.78 3.43
CA PRO A 11 14.46 -6.86 3.48
C PRO A 11 15.00 -7.42 4.81
N PHE A 12 14.20 -7.35 5.88
CA PHE A 12 14.60 -7.73 7.23
C PHE A 12 14.06 -9.11 7.67
N ILE A 13 13.48 -9.89 6.74
CA ILE A 13 13.04 -11.25 7.05
C ILE A 13 14.23 -12.10 7.54
N PRO A 14 14.08 -12.87 8.64
CA PRO A 14 15.12 -13.80 9.07
C PRO A 14 15.44 -14.81 7.97
N GLN A 15 16.73 -15.07 7.73
CA GLN A 15 17.18 -15.90 6.61
C GLN A 15 16.52 -17.29 6.61
N GLN A 16 16.40 -17.92 7.78
CA GLN A 16 15.77 -19.24 7.91
C GLN A 16 14.30 -19.24 7.44
N VAL A 17 13.54 -18.20 7.78
CA VAL A 17 12.13 -18.08 7.36
C VAL A 17 12.04 -17.83 5.85
N TYR A 18 12.95 -17.03 5.30
CA TYR A 18 13.01 -16.78 3.86
C TYR A 18 13.27 -18.05 3.04
N GLU A 19 14.20 -18.90 3.48
CA GLU A 19 14.49 -20.18 2.82
C GLU A 19 13.28 -21.13 2.86
N VAL A 20 12.56 -21.19 3.98
CA VAL A 20 11.31 -21.96 4.09
C VAL A 20 10.28 -21.46 3.08
N LEU A 21 10.07 -20.14 2.97
CA LEU A 21 9.13 -19.56 2.01
C LEU A 21 9.54 -19.82 0.55
N LYS A 22 10.84 -19.69 0.23
CA LYS A 22 11.37 -20.00 -1.11
C LYS A 22 11.15 -21.47 -1.48
N HIS A 23 11.39 -22.40 -0.55
CA HIS A 23 11.17 -23.83 -0.77
C HIS A 23 9.68 -24.13 -1.03
N LEU A 24 8.76 -23.58 -0.22
CA LEU A 24 7.32 -23.76 -0.42
C LEU A 24 6.85 -23.19 -1.78
N ALA A 25 7.40 -22.05 -2.19
CA ALA A 25 7.07 -21.42 -3.46
C ALA A 25 7.47 -22.29 -4.66
N GLN A 26 8.66 -22.91 -4.61
CA GLN A 26 9.16 -23.83 -5.64
C GLN A 26 8.24 -25.05 -5.83
N GLN A 27 7.63 -25.54 -4.75
CA GLN A 27 6.71 -26.69 -4.81
C GLN A 27 5.35 -26.35 -5.43
N THR A 28 4.94 -25.08 -5.41
CA THR A 28 3.61 -24.66 -5.90
C THR A 28 3.64 -24.28 -7.39
N GLY A 29 4.78 -23.81 -7.91
CA GLY A 29 5.01 -23.55 -9.33
C GLY A 29 4.44 -22.23 -9.89
N ASN A 30 3.57 -21.53 -9.15
CA ASN A 30 2.99 -20.24 -9.54
C ASN A 30 3.26 -19.10 -8.53
N VAL A 31 4.17 -19.33 -7.58
CA VAL A 31 4.56 -18.37 -6.54
C VAL A 31 6.03 -18.06 -6.66
N GLU A 32 6.36 -16.77 -6.67
CA GLU A 32 7.72 -16.27 -6.56
C GLU A 32 7.84 -15.44 -5.29
N VAL A 33 8.86 -15.73 -4.49
CA VAL A 33 9.14 -15.01 -3.24
C VAL A 33 10.42 -14.21 -3.43
N GLU A 34 10.42 -12.93 -3.13
CA GLU A 34 11.59 -12.06 -3.15
C GLU A 34 11.66 -11.25 -1.84
N LYS A 35 12.84 -10.80 -1.44
CA LYS A 35 12.95 -9.93 -0.25
C LYS A 35 12.45 -8.51 -0.54
N TYR A 36 12.79 -7.99 -1.71
CA TYR A 36 12.57 -6.60 -2.09
C TYR A 36 12.58 -6.41 -3.61
N SER A 37 11.93 -5.35 -4.10
CA SER A 37 12.08 -4.88 -5.48
C SER A 37 12.24 -3.35 -5.50
N PRO A 38 13.27 -2.82 -6.18
CA PRO A 38 13.41 -1.37 -6.38
C PRO A 38 12.33 -0.79 -7.29
N ASN A 39 11.62 -1.64 -8.04
CA ASN A 39 10.60 -1.26 -9.01
C ASN A 39 9.18 -1.61 -8.53
N PHE A 40 8.95 -1.68 -7.22
CA PHE A 40 7.69 -2.14 -6.64
C PHE A 40 6.45 -1.41 -7.18
N ILE A 41 6.52 -0.09 -7.37
CA ILE A 41 5.41 0.68 -7.95
C ILE A 41 5.07 0.26 -9.39
N GLN A 42 6.08 -0.12 -10.19
CA GLN A 42 5.87 -0.59 -11.56
C GLN A 42 5.22 -1.99 -11.58
N LEU A 43 5.53 -2.81 -10.57
CA LEU A 43 4.85 -4.09 -10.37
C LEU A 43 3.39 -3.87 -10.00
N LEU A 44 3.09 -2.96 -9.07
CA LEU A 44 1.72 -2.63 -8.68
C LEU A 44 0.89 -2.09 -9.85
N LYS A 45 1.47 -1.28 -10.75
CA LYS A 45 0.80 -0.80 -11.97
C LYS A 45 0.35 -1.92 -12.92
N ARG A 46 1.01 -3.08 -12.86
CA ARG A 46 0.74 -4.24 -13.73
C ARG A 46 0.00 -5.36 -13.01
N ALA A 47 -0.12 -5.26 -11.68
CA ALA A 47 -0.78 -6.28 -10.89
C ALA A 47 -2.29 -6.17 -11.02
N ASP A 48 -2.98 -7.31 -11.03
CA ASP A 48 -4.45 -7.33 -10.98
C ASP A 48 -4.97 -7.04 -9.57
N LEU A 49 -4.18 -7.41 -8.54
CA LEU A 49 -4.49 -7.31 -7.12
C LEU A 49 -3.21 -7.15 -6.29
N SER A 50 -3.25 -6.26 -5.30
CA SER A 50 -2.28 -6.16 -4.22
C SER A 50 -2.86 -6.71 -2.91
N ILE A 51 -2.07 -7.48 -2.17
CA ILE A 51 -2.39 -7.95 -0.82
C ILE A 51 -1.24 -7.51 0.08
N SER A 52 -1.52 -6.75 1.13
CA SER A 52 -0.44 -6.23 1.98
C SER A 52 -0.94 -5.85 3.37
N MET A 53 0.00 -5.51 4.25
CA MET A 53 -0.33 -4.94 5.55
C MET A 53 -0.68 -3.45 5.51
N GLY A 54 -0.63 -2.79 4.34
CA GLY A 54 -1.09 -1.40 4.22
C GLY A 54 -0.29 -0.37 5.02
N GLY A 55 1.02 -0.54 5.19
CA GLY A 55 1.89 0.51 5.72
C GLY A 55 1.83 1.78 4.85
N TYR A 56 2.26 2.93 5.40
CA TYR A 56 2.09 4.25 4.78
C TYR A 56 2.53 4.30 3.30
N ASN A 57 3.77 3.89 3.01
CA ASN A 57 4.32 3.91 1.65
C ASN A 57 3.53 2.98 0.70
N THR A 58 3.09 1.83 1.20
CA THR A 58 2.29 0.90 0.40
C THR A 58 0.95 1.52 0.05
N ILE A 59 0.23 2.12 1.02
CA ILE A 59 -1.03 2.81 0.77
C ILE A 59 -0.87 3.92 -0.27
N MET A 60 0.20 4.71 -0.20
CA MET A 60 0.49 5.74 -1.20
C MET A 60 0.71 5.13 -2.59
N ASN A 61 1.39 3.98 -2.69
CA ASN A 61 1.52 3.27 -3.95
C ASN A 61 0.17 2.73 -4.46
N LEU A 62 -0.70 2.22 -3.58
CA LEU A 62 -2.04 1.75 -3.97
C LEU A 62 -2.88 2.90 -4.53
N LEU A 63 -2.85 4.07 -3.88
CA LEU A 63 -3.52 5.28 -4.36
C LEU A 63 -2.95 5.75 -5.70
N ALA A 64 -1.62 5.76 -5.84
CA ALA A 64 -0.96 6.20 -7.08
C ALA A 64 -1.19 5.27 -8.27
N THR A 65 -1.41 3.97 -8.02
CA THR A 65 -1.58 2.97 -9.08
C THR A 65 -3.04 2.61 -9.34
N GLY A 66 -3.92 2.83 -8.37
CA GLY A 66 -5.33 2.41 -8.45
C GLY A 66 -5.52 0.90 -8.51
N VAL A 67 -4.50 0.11 -8.14
CA VAL A 67 -4.59 -1.35 -8.13
C VAL A 67 -5.61 -1.80 -7.09
N ARG A 68 -6.39 -2.83 -7.44
CA ARG A 68 -7.28 -3.50 -6.49
C ARG A 68 -6.46 -3.96 -5.29
N SER A 69 -7.01 -3.81 -4.09
CA SER A 69 -6.23 -3.99 -2.88
C SER A 69 -7.00 -4.66 -1.75
N LEU A 70 -6.44 -5.72 -1.19
CA LEU A 70 -6.82 -6.30 0.09
C LEU A 70 -5.77 -5.87 1.14
N VAL A 71 -6.22 -5.33 2.27
CA VAL A 71 -5.34 -4.76 3.29
C VAL A 71 -5.59 -5.41 4.65
N TYR A 72 -4.55 -6.03 5.23
CA TYR A 72 -4.56 -6.54 6.60
C TYR A 72 -3.70 -5.63 7.51
N PRO A 73 -4.25 -4.53 8.04
CA PRO A 73 -3.46 -3.52 8.74
C PRO A 73 -2.76 -4.10 9.96
N TYR A 74 -1.50 -3.72 10.16
CA TYR A 74 -0.79 -4.08 11.39
C TYR A 74 -1.27 -3.24 12.56
N THR A 75 -1.70 -3.88 13.64
CA THR A 75 -2.25 -3.22 14.83
C THR A 75 -1.51 -3.58 16.12
N ALA A 76 -0.26 -4.04 16.04
CA ALA A 76 0.49 -4.34 17.25
C ALA A 76 0.80 -3.07 18.04
N ASN A 77 1.14 -3.23 19.32
CA ASN A 77 1.49 -2.13 20.23
C ASN A 77 0.40 -1.05 20.37
N ASN A 78 -0.87 -1.42 20.16
CA ASN A 78 -2.01 -0.51 20.16
C ASN A 78 -1.93 0.64 19.14
N ASP A 79 -1.08 0.52 18.11
CA ASP A 79 -1.05 1.46 17.01
C ASP A 79 -2.28 1.26 16.10
N GLN A 80 -3.16 2.25 16.07
CA GLN A 80 -4.38 2.25 15.29
C GLN A 80 -4.25 3.01 13.97
N GLU A 81 -3.10 3.64 13.69
CA GLU A 81 -2.94 4.55 12.57
C GLU A 81 -3.15 3.83 11.22
N GLN A 82 -2.58 2.64 11.07
CA GLN A 82 -2.76 1.82 9.86
C GLN A 82 -4.21 1.39 9.69
N TYR A 83 -4.86 0.99 10.78
CA TYR A 83 -6.26 0.58 10.75
C TYR A 83 -7.19 1.74 10.39
N ILE A 84 -7.05 2.89 11.05
CA ILE A 84 -7.87 4.10 10.79
C ILE A 84 -7.76 4.51 9.32
N ARG A 85 -6.53 4.54 8.77
CA ARG A 85 -6.29 4.88 7.37
C ARG A 85 -6.93 3.87 6.42
N ALA A 86 -6.69 2.58 6.63
CA ALA A 86 -7.22 1.54 5.78
C ALA A 86 -8.75 1.50 5.85
N LYS A 87 -9.35 1.71 7.03
CA LYS A 87 -10.81 1.81 7.20
C LYS A 87 -11.40 3.01 6.47
N LYS A 88 -10.73 4.17 6.52
CA LYS A 88 -11.16 5.35 5.76
C LYS A 88 -11.14 5.07 4.26
N LEU A 89 -10.08 4.44 3.76
CA LEU A 89 -9.95 4.10 2.33
C LEU A 89 -10.94 3.01 1.90
N GLU A 90 -11.27 2.07 2.77
CA GLU A 90 -12.33 1.09 2.54
C GLU A 90 -13.69 1.77 2.38
N SER A 91 -14.03 2.73 3.25
CA SER A 91 -15.28 3.50 3.13
C SER A 91 -15.38 4.31 1.83
N LEU A 92 -14.25 4.55 1.17
CA LEU A 92 -14.15 5.25 -0.12
C LEU A 92 -14.03 4.27 -1.31
N GLY A 93 -14.09 2.96 -1.08
CA GLY A 93 -14.02 1.93 -2.12
C GLY A 93 -12.64 1.72 -2.73
N VAL A 94 -11.57 2.20 -2.11
CA VAL A 94 -10.19 2.10 -2.61
C VAL A 94 -9.57 0.74 -2.29
N VAL A 95 -9.81 0.25 -1.07
CA VAL A 95 -9.28 -1.01 -0.56
C VAL A 95 -10.41 -1.81 0.09
N GLU A 96 -10.21 -3.11 0.32
CA GLU A 96 -11.05 -3.91 1.22
C GLU A 96 -10.19 -4.42 2.38
N LEU A 97 -10.71 -4.31 3.60
CA LEU A 97 -10.01 -4.79 4.79
C LEU A 97 -10.12 -6.32 4.89
N LEU A 98 -8.98 -6.94 5.18
CA LEU A 98 -8.93 -8.30 5.69
C LEU A 98 -8.96 -8.26 7.22
N HIS A 99 -9.71 -9.19 7.79
CA HIS A 99 -9.76 -9.43 9.22
C HIS A 99 -9.14 -10.79 9.54
N PRO A 100 -8.65 -11.04 10.78
CA PRO A 100 -7.95 -12.28 11.13
C PRO A 100 -8.70 -13.56 10.74
N GLU A 101 -10.03 -13.58 10.94
CA GLU A 101 -10.91 -14.68 10.58
C GLU A 101 -10.95 -14.97 9.07
N MET A 102 -10.62 -14.00 8.23
CA MET A 102 -10.60 -14.12 6.77
C MET A 102 -9.28 -14.68 6.23
N LEU A 103 -8.27 -14.88 7.08
CA LEU A 103 -6.97 -15.42 6.68
C LEU A 103 -6.97 -16.95 6.54
N HIS A 104 -8.10 -17.61 6.83
CA HIS A 104 -8.29 -19.02 6.51
C HIS A 104 -8.18 -19.23 4.98
N PRO A 105 -7.49 -20.28 4.49
CA PRO A 105 -7.19 -20.45 3.07
C PRO A 105 -8.40 -20.30 2.13
N ASP A 106 -9.52 -20.96 2.44
CA ASP A 106 -10.73 -20.91 1.60
C ASP A 106 -11.37 -19.52 1.57
N LEU A 107 -11.41 -18.85 2.72
CA LEU A 107 -11.96 -17.50 2.85
C LEU A 107 -11.07 -16.49 2.12
N LEU A 108 -9.76 -16.58 2.29
CA LEU A 108 -8.82 -15.72 1.60
C LEU A 108 -8.88 -15.92 0.09
N ALA A 109 -8.96 -17.18 -0.38
CA ALA A 109 -9.13 -17.48 -1.80
C ALA A 109 -10.44 -16.87 -2.36
N SER A 110 -11.55 -16.99 -1.62
CA SER A 110 -12.82 -16.36 -1.99
C SER A 110 -12.72 -14.83 -2.02
N LYS A 111 -12.00 -14.21 -1.07
CA LYS A 111 -11.76 -12.77 -1.05
C LYS A 111 -10.91 -12.31 -2.22
N ILE A 112 -9.86 -13.05 -2.56
CA ILE A 112 -9.02 -12.81 -3.74
C ILE A 112 -9.89 -12.85 -5.01
N ALA A 113 -10.67 -13.91 -5.20
CA ALA A 113 -11.54 -14.06 -6.36
C ALA A 113 -12.58 -12.94 -6.46
N GLY A 114 -13.23 -12.60 -5.34
CA GLY A 114 -14.20 -11.51 -5.27
C GLY A 114 -13.56 -10.16 -5.57
N MET A 115 -12.35 -9.89 -5.07
CA MET A 115 -11.67 -8.63 -5.34
C MET A 115 -11.26 -8.51 -6.81
N LEU A 116 -10.75 -9.59 -7.42
CA LEU A 116 -10.38 -9.60 -8.85
C LEU A 116 -11.56 -9.27 -9.78
N ALA A 117 -12.80 -9.59 -9.38
CA ALA A 117 -14.01 -9.27 -10.13
C ALA A 117 -14.49 -7.81 -9.94
N LYS A 118 -13.98 -7.07 -8.96
CA LYS A 118 -14.43 -5.70 -8.67
C LYS A 118 -13.82 -4.68 -9.64
N THR A 119 -14.49 -3.53 -9.77
CA THR A 119 -13.90 -2.33 -10.35
C THR A 119 -13.51 -1.40 -9.20
N PRO A 120 -12.21 -1.07 -9.00
CA PRO A 120 -11.80 -0.24 -7.87
C PRO A 120 -12.28 1.21 -8.05
N ALA A 121 -12.62 1.87 -6.94
CA ALA A 121 -12.94 3.29 -6.98
C ALA A 121 -11.68 4.10 -7.34
N ARG A 122 -11.84 5.07 -8.24
CA ARG A 122 -10.78 6.05 -8.55
C ARG A 122 -11.06 7.33 -7.78
N LEU A 123 -10.25 7.61 -6.77
CA LEU A 123 -10.28 8.90 -6.09
C LEU A 123 -9.37 9.88 -6.82
N ALA A 124 -9.88 11.09 -7.06
CA ALA A 124 -9.04 12.23 -7.41
C ALA A 124 -8.39 12.75 -6.12
N PHE A 125 -7.17 12.32 -5.85
CA PHE A 125 -6.37 12.78 -4.72
C PHE A 125 -5.18 13.59 -5.25
N ASP A 126 -4.91 14.76 -4.65
CA ASP A 126 -3.71 15.52 -5.02
C ASP A 126 -2.47 14.87 -4.40
N MET A 127 -1.67 14.24 -5.24
CA MET A 127 -0.44 13.54 -4.85
C MET A 127 0.79 14.46 -4.85
N ASN A 128 0.64 15.76 -5.13
CA ASN A 128 1.74 16.72 -5.20
C ASN A 128 2.09 17.35 -3.83
N GLY A 129 1.88 16.61 -2.73
CA GLY A 129 2.05 17.12 -1.37
C GLY A 129 3.42 17.76 -1.12
N ALA A 130 4.50 17.21 -1.68
CA ALA A 130 5.85 17.79 -1.56
C ALA A 130 5.96 19.16 -2.26
N ALA A 131 5.48 19.26 -3.50
CA ALA A 131 5.51 20.50 -4.27
C ALA A 131 4.62 21.58 -3.62
N ASN A 132 3.41 21.18 -3.21
CA ASN A 132 2.47 22.06 -2.52
C ASN A 132 3.04 22.57 -1.19
N THR A 133 3.67 21.67 -0.41
CA THR A 133 4.33 22.06 0.85
C THR A 133 5.46 23.05 0.60
N ALA A 134 6.30 22.81 -0.41
CA ALA A 134 7.37 23.75 -0.76
C ALA A 134 6.82 25.12 -1.17
N GLN A 135 5.71 25.17 -1.92
CA GLN A 135 5.04 26.42 -2.27
C GLN A 135 4.51 27.16 -1.04
N ILE A 136 3.83 26.45 -0.13
CA ILE A 136 3.29 27.00 1.12
C ILE A 136 4.40 27.56 2.00
N LEU A 137 5.54 26.87 2.10
CA LEU A 137 6.69 27.34 2.88
C LEU A 137 7.28 28.60 2.27
N ARG A 138 7.44 28.66 0.94
CA ARG A 138 7.95 29.85 0.23
C ARG A 138 7.02 31.06 0.43
N SER A 139 5.72 30.88 0.26
CA SER A 139 4.74 31.98 0.44
C SER A 139 4.71 32.48 1.88
N THR A 140 4.78 31.56 2.86
CA THR A 140 4.79 31.91 4.29
C THR A 140 6.05 32.66 4.68
N LEU A 141 7.22 32.24 4.16
CA LEU A 141 8.48 32.92 4.40
C LEU A 141 8.49 34.33 3.79
N SER A 142 8.04 34.48 2.54
CA SER A 142 7.93 35.79 1.88
C SER A 142 7.05 36.73 2.70
N ALA A 143 5.83 36.31 3.05
CA ALA A 143 4.91 37.11 3.84
C ALA A 143 5.43 37.45 5.25
N ARG A 144 6.32 36.64 5.82
CA ARG A 144 6.99 36.95 7.08
C ARG A 144 8.10 37.99 6.89
N LEU A 145 8.89 37.88 5.83
CA LEU A 145 9.93 38.85 5.51
C LEU A 145 9.37 40.23 5.18
N ASP A 146 8.26 40.30 4.43
CA ASP A 146 7.59 41.56 4.11
C ASP A 146 7.09 42.27 5.39
N ARG A 147 6.58 41.49 6.36
CA ARG A 147 6.16 42.01 7.69
C ARG A 147 7.33 42.49 8.55
N LEU A 148 8.49 41.86 8.45
CA LEU A 148 9.68 42.23 9.24
C LEU A 148 10.46 43.40 8.63
N THR A 149 10.43 43.54 7.31
CA THR A 149 11.17 44.60 6.60
C THR A 149 10.33 45.85 6.34
N GLY A 150 9.02 45.81 6.56
CA GLY A 150 8.10 46.93 6.29
C GLY A 150 7.90 47.21 4.79
N VAL A 151 8.50 46.41 3.91
CA VAL A 151 8.41 46.55 2.46
C VAL A 151 7.28 45.64 1.98
N ARG A 152 6.15 46.22 1.55
CA ARG A 152 5.20 45.51 0.68
C ARG A 152 5.72 45.61 -0.74
N ARG A 153 6.11 44.48 -1.35
CA ARG A 153 6.29 44.39 -2.80
C ARG A 153 4.97 44.09 -3.48
#